data_AF-A0A2L2N5A9-F1
#
_entry.id   AF-A0A2L2N5A9-F1
#
_cell.length_a   1.000
_cell.length_b   1.000
_cell.length_c   1.000
_cell.angle_alpha   90.00
_cell.angle_beta   90.00
_cell.angle_gamma   90.00
#
_symmetry.space_group_name_H-M   'P 1'
#
loop_
_entity.id
_entity.type
_entity.pdbx_description
1 polymer ?
#
loop_
_entity_poly.entity_id
_entity_poly.type
_entity_poly.pdbx_seq_one_letter_code
_entity_poly.pdbx_strand_id
1 'polypeptide(L)' 'MKLYATSIPQALPTWATIISNDAGLIELEINDEDPGFHSIIEELTTEIQPGIIGVKASDLCTRLSIEMVDTNEEN' A
#
# COMPACT_ATOMS: atom_id res chain seq x y z
N MET A 1 8.03 -2.28 -3.49
CA MET A 1 7.49 -2.40 -2.09
C MET A 1 6.53 -3.59 -1.96
N LYS A 2 6.31 -4.16 -0.76
CA LYS A 2 5.32 -5.24 -0.51
C LYS A 2 4.22 -4.81 0.47
N LEU A 3 2.97 -5.21 0.21
CA LEU A 3 1.81 -4.96 1.07
C LEU A 3 1.04 -6.26 1.33
N TYR A 4 0.49 -6.39 2.54
CA TYR A 4 -0.39 -7.50 2.92
C TYR A 4 -1.80 -6.96 3.17
N ALA A 5 -2.81 -7.58 2.57
CA ALA A 5 -4.20 -7.14 2.60
C ALA A 5 -5.15 -8.31 2.82
N THR A 6 -6.30 -8.07 3.44
CA THR A 6 -7.40 -9.06 3.49
C THR A 6 -8.39 -8.90 2.35
N SER A 7 -8.46 -7.70 1.78
CA SER A 7 -9.35 -7.37 0.68
C SER A 7 -8.71 -6.32 -0.22
N ILE A 8 -8.94 -6.47 -1.53
CA ILE A 8 -8.46 -5.57 -2.58
C ILE A 8 -9.59 -5.25 -3.55
N PRO A 9 -9.56 -4.09 -4.23
CA PRO A 9 -10.52 -3.80 -5.28
C PRO A 9 -10.41 -4.79 -6.44
N GLN A 10 -11.50 -4.98 -7.20
CA GLN A 10 -11.51 -5.84 -8.40
C GLN A 10 -10.50 -5.42 -9.47
N ALA A 11 -10.16 -4.13 -9.52
CA ALA A 11 -9.15 -3.59 -10.43
C ALA A 11 -8.06 -2.92 -9.60
N LEU A 12 -6.84 -3.48 -9.70
CA LEU A 12 -5.65 -2.84 -9.19
C LEU A 12 -5.05 -1.90 -10.25
N PRO A 13 -4.36 -0.84 -9.83
CA PRO A 13 -3.58 -0.03 -10.76
C PRO A 13 -2.46 -0.86 -11.40
N THR A 14 -2.00 -0.45 -12.58
CA THR A 14 -1.00 -1.19 -13.38
C THR A 14 0.34 -1.39 -12.69
N TRP A 15 0.63 -0.58 -11.67
CA TRP A 15 1.83 -0.65 -10.85
C TRP A 15 1.70 -1.53 -9.61
N ALA A 16 0.54 -2.17 -9.39
CA ALA A 16 0.31 -3.11 -8.29
C ALA A 16 -0.06 -4.49 -8.84
N THR A 17 0.63 -5.53 -8.38
CA THR A 17 0.40 -6.92 -8.81
C THR A 17 0.17 -7.82 -7.61
N ILE A 18 -0.80 -8.73 -7.72
CA ILE A 18 -1.02 -9.78 -6.73
C ILE A 18 0.02 -10.87 -6.95
N ILE A 19 0.86 -11.14 -5.96
CA ILE A 19 1.88 -12.19 -6.03
C ILE A 19 1.49 -13.43 -5.24
N SER A 20 0.62 -13.30 -4.23
CA SER A 20 0.07 -14.44 -3.49
C SER A 20 -1.33 -14.13 -2.96
N ASN A 21 -2.14 -15.17 -2.79
CA ASN A 21 -3.41 -15.13 -2.06
C ASN A 21 -3.55 -16.46 -1.34
N ASP A 22 -3.21 -16.46 -0.05
CA ASP A 22 -3.24 -17.66 0.80
C ASP A 22 -4.05 -17.38 2.07
N ALA A 23 -4.98 -18.28 2.39
CA ALA A 23 -5.80 -18.24 3.60
C ALA A 23 -6.50 -16.89 3.90
N GLY A 24 -6.82 -16.09 2.87
CA GLY A 24 -7.42 -14.75 3.03
C GLY A 24 -6.42 -13.61 3.26
N LEU A 25 -5.12 -13.91 3.20
CA LEU A 25 -4.04 -12.93 3.14
C LEU A 25 -3.56 -12.78 1.68
N ILE A 26 -3.70 -11.58 1.16
CA ILE A 26 -3.32 -11.19 -0.18
C ILE A 26 -1.99 -10.44 -0.10
N GLU A 27 -0.97 -10.98 -0.77
CA GLU A 27 0.33 -10.32 -0.90
C GLU A 27 0.36 -9.56 -2.22
N LEU A 28 0.60 -8.25 -2.14
CA LEU A 28 0.75 -7.38 -3.28
C LEU A 28 2.20 -6.91 -3.40
N GLU A 29 2.72 -6.99 -4.62
CA GLU A 29 3.94 -6.33 -5.03
C GLU A 29 3.60 -5.01 -5.70
N ILE A 30 4.18 -3.93 -5.16
CA ILE A 30 4.07 -2.58 -5.68
C ILE A 30 5.36 -2.26 -6.41
N ASN A 31 5.24 -1.94 -7.70
CA ASN A 31 6.33 -1.39 -8.48
C ASN A 31 6.51 0.09 -8.11
N ASP A 32 7.40 0.34 -7.16
CA ASP A 32 7.69 1.70 -6.70
C ASP A 32 8.46 2.53 -7.72
N GLU A 33 9.02 1.93 -8.77
CA GLU A 33 9.67 2.66 -9.87
C GLU A 33 8.66 3.17 -10.92
N ASP A 34 7.40 2.73 -10.86
CA ASP A 34 6.38 3.17 -11.82
C ASP A 34 6.01 4.64 -11.57
N PRO A 35 6.00 5.49 -12.62
CA PRO A 35 5.67 6.91 -12.47
C PRO A 35 4.25 7.15 -11.94
N GLY A 36 3.30 6.24 -12.22
CA GLY A 36 1.95 6.29 -11.69
C GLY A 36 1.89 6.03 -10.18
N PHE A 37 2.82 5.23 -9.64
CA PHE A 37 2.96 5.09 -8.20
C PHE A 37 3.57 6.34 -7.57
N HIS A 38 4.65 6.86 -8.14
CA HIS A 38 5.30 8.08 -7.65
C HIS A 38 4.35 9.28 -7.60
N SER A 39 3.51 9.49 -8.62
CA SER A 39 2.51 10.58 -8.60
C SER A 39 1.56 10.48 -7.40
N ILE A 40 1.11 9.27 -7.05
CA ILE A 40 0.21 9.06 -5.92
C ILE A 40 0.95 9.27 -4.58
N ILE A 41 2.19 8.82 -4.50
CA ILE A 41 3.03 9.05 -3.32
C ILE A 41 3.28 10.53 -3.11
N GLU A 42 3.58 11.30 -4.16
CA GLU A 42 3.74 12.75 -4.09
C GLU A 42 2.47 13.46 -3.59
N GLU A 43 1.30 13.02 -4.04
CA GLU A 43 0.01 13.55 -3.57
C GLU A 43 -0.26 13.23 -2.09
N LEU A 44 0.18 12.06 -1.61
CA LEU A 44 -0.07 11.58 -0.25
C LEU A 44 1.05 11.93 0.74
N THR A 45 2.21 12.38 0.26
CA THR A 45 3.34 12.70 1.13
C THR A 45 3.00 13.82 2.09
N THR A 46 3.29 13.58 3.37
CA THR A 46 3.04 14.52 4.44
C THR A 46 4.22 14.53 5.42
N GLU A 47 4.32 15.57 6.25
CA GLU A 47 5.30 15.60 7.33
C GLU A 47 4.86 14.64 8.43
N ILE A 48 5.59 13.53 8.58
CA ILE A 48 5.32 12.51 9.60
C ILE A 48 6.00 12.89 10.92
N GLN A 49 7.19 13.47 10.82
CA GLN A 49 7.98 14.04 11.91
C GLN A 49 8.70 15.29 11.40
N PRO A 50 9.16 16.23 12.25
CA PRO A 50 9.86 17.42 11.80
C PRO A 50 11.03 17.09 10.85
N GLY A 51 10.90 17.50 9.58
CA GLY A 51 11.90 17.23 8.54
C GLY A 51 11.88 15.82 7.91
N ILE A 52 10.91 14.96 8.29
CA ILE A 52 10.69 13.64 7.71
C ILE A 52 9.38 13.65 6.92
N ILE A 53 9.51 13.64 5.60
CA ILE A 53 8.39 13.49 4.67
C ILE A 53 8.20 12.02 4.34
N GLY A 54 6.97 11.54 4.43
CA GLY A 54 6.61 10.16 4.11
C GLY A 54 5.12 10.02 3.85
N VAL A 55 4.71 8.80 3.51
CA VAL A 55 3.31 8.45 3.32
C VAL A 55 2.89 7.51 4.43
N LYS A 56 1.73 7.76 5.06
CA LYS A 56 1.17 6.81 6.01
C LYS A 56 0.59 5.64 5.24
N ALA A 57 0.88 4.43 5.70
CA ALA A 57 0.37 3.20 5.10
C ALA A 57 -1.16 3.19 5.03
N SER A 58 -1.84 3.77 6.02
CA SER A 58 -3.31 3.95 6.04
C SER A 58 -3.83 4.82 4.90
N ASP A 59 -3.14 5.91 4.56
CA ASP A 59 -3.56 6.85 3.52
C ASP A 59 -3.39 6.20 2.14
N LEU A 60 -2.29 5.49 1.95
CA LEU A 60 -2.04 4.70 0.75
C LEU A 60 -3.09 3.60 0.57
N CYS A 61 -3.38 2.83 1.62
CA CYS A 61 -4.39 1.77 1.58
C CYS A 61 -5.80 2.31 1.32
N THR A 62 -6.17 3.43 1.97
CA THR A 62 -7.45 4.11 1.71
C THR A 62 -7.56 4.53 0.25
N ARG A 63 -6.49 5.12 -0.30
CA ARG A 63 -6.46 5.55 -1.70
C ARG A 63 -6.60 4.38 -2.67
N LEU A 64 -6.03 3.23 -2.30
CA LEU A 64 -6.10 1.99 -3.07
C LEU A 64 -7.35 1.15 -2.76
N SER A 65 -8.23 1.60 -1.86
CA SER A 65 -9.37 0.80 -1.38
C SER A 65 -8.95 -0.59 -0.89
N ILE A 66 -7.77 -0.68 -0.28
CA ILE A 66 -7.19 -1.89 0.30
C ILE A 66 -7.55 -1.93 1.78
N GLU A 67 -8.10 -3.05 2.24
CA GLU A 67 -8.31 -3.31 3.66
C GLU A 67 -7.02 -3.93 4.21
N MET A 68 -6.26 -3.13 4.96
CA MET A 68 -4.97 -3.54 5.54
C MET A 68 -5.22 -4.38 6.80
N VAL A 69 -4.41 -5.43 6.96
CA VAL A 69 -4.27 -6.11 8.25
C VAL A 69 -3.31 -5.29 9.09
N ASP A 70 -3.75 -4.79 10.23
CA ASP A 70 -2.85 -4.20 11.21
C ASP A 70 -2.03 -5.34 11.80
N THR A 71 -0.79 -5.55 11.33
CA THR A 71 0.10 -6.59 11.85
C THR A 71 0.74 -6.18 13.18
N ASN A 72 0.12 -5.27 13.94
CA ASN A 72 0.46 -5.01 15.34
C ASN A 72 0.02 -6.18 16.25
N GLU A 73 0.45 -7.40 15.91
CA GLU A 73 0.69 -8.44 16.91
C GLU A 73 2.21 -8.51 17.12
N GLU A 74 2.72 -7.58 17.92
CA GLU A 74 3.82 -7.92 18.83
C GLU A 74 3.34 -9.11 19.67
N ASN A 75 3.85 -10.30 19.36
CA ASN A 75 3.80 -11.45 20.24
C ASN A 75 5.21 -11.76 20.73
#